data_AF-A0A3D9C3P0-F1
#
_entry.id   AF-A0A3D9C3P0-F1
#
_cell.length_a   1.000
_cell.length_b   1.000
_cell.length_c   1.000
_cell.angle_alpha   90.00
_cell.angle_beta   90.00
_cell.angle_gamma   90.00
#
_symmetry.space_group_name_H-M   'P 1'
#
loop_
_entity.id
_entity.type
_entity.pdbx_description
1 polymer ?
#
loop_
_entity_poly.entity_id
_entity_poly.type
_entity_poly.pdbx_seq_one_letter_code
_entity_poly.pdbx_strand_id
1 'polypeptide(L)'
;MIKESEKIIIIKTAITLRKMLSNNKSSSAKSDGSVDIVNSYDKIAANSNSELTKATVNGAFSGKKRSTMATIVLIVESMGYTMIDFGEQYCKITDEHILDFKKNILYKGS
;
A
#
# COMPACT_ATOMS: atom_id res chain seq x y z
N MET A 1 -3.59 6.40 22.73
CA MET A 1 -2.29 5.72 22.54
C MET A 1 -2.50 4.50 21.65
N ILE A 2 -1.76 4.36 20.54
CA ILE A 2 -1.88 3.21 19.63
C ILE A 2 -1.20 2.01 20.29
N LYS A 3 -1.94 0.90 20.45
CA LYS A 3 -1.41 -0.35 21.03
C LYS A 3 -0.41 -1.01 20.07
N GLU A 4 0.54 -1.79 20.57
CA GLU A 4 1.58 -2.40 19.72
C GLU A 4 0.97 -3.35 18.67
N SER A 5 -0.07 -4.10 19.02
CA SER A 5 -0.82 -4.93 18.07
C SER A 5 -1.43 -4.13 16.93
N GLU A 6 -1.92 -2.92 17.22
CA GLU A 6 -2.46 -2.03 16.20
C GLU A 6 -1.37 -1.46 15.30
N LYS A 7 -0.18 -1.17 15.83
CA LYS A 7 0.97 -0.75 15.01
C LYS A 7 1.40 -1.84 14.03
N ILE A 8 1.38 -3.11 14.47
CA ILE A 8 1.68 -4.25 13.60
C ILE A 8 0.68 -4.30 12.44
N ILE A 9 -0.61 -4.12 12.70
CA ILE A 9 -1.65 -4.11 11.65
C ILE A 9 -1.37 -2.98 10.65
N ILE A 10 -1.09 -1.76 11.13
CA ILE A 10 -0.79 -0.59 10.29
C ILE A 10 0.44 -0.87 9.39
N ILE A 11 1.50 -1.46 9.96
CA ILE A 11 2.72 -1.79 9.22
C ILE A 11 2.44 -2.87 8.16
N LYS A 12 1.76 -3.97 8.52
CA LYS A 12 1.43 -5.04 7.58
C LYS A 12 0.59 -4.51 6.41
N THR A 13 -0.38 -3.63 6.68
CA THR A 13 -1.17 -2.97 5.64
C THR A 13 -0.27 -2.16 4.71
N ALA A 14 0.62 -1.31 5.24
CA ALA A 14 1.51 -0.49 4.43
C ALA A 14 2.48 -1.33 3.58
N ILE A 15 3.04 -2.41 4.14
CA ILE A 15 3.91 -3.35 3.39
C ILE A 15 3.13 -4.00 2.25
N THR A 16 1.90 -4.46 2.52
CA THR A 16 1.04 -5.12 1.54
C THR A 16 0.74 -4.20 0.35
N LEU A 17 0.29 -2.97 0.63
CA LEU A 17 0.00 -1.98 -0.41
C LEU A 17 1.24 -1.65 -1.24
N ARG A 18 2.42 -1.49 -0.61
CA ARG A 18 3.69 -1.26 -1.33
C ARG A 18 4.07 -2.42 -2.25
N LYS A 19 3.85 -3.66 -1.81
CA LYS A 19 4.16 -4.84 -2.60
C LYS A 19 3.26 -4.93 -3.83
N MET A 20 1.95 -4.74 -3.66
CA MET A 20 0.98 -4.73 -4.76
C MET A 20 1.30 -3.62 -5.78
N LEU A 21 1.61 -2.41 -5.30
CA LEU A 21 2.02 -1.32 -6.18
C LEU A 21 3.33 -1.61 -6.92
N SER A 22 4.29 -2.27 -6.27
CA SER A 22 5.56 -2.63 -6.89
C SER A 22 5.38 -3.69 -7.97
N ASN A 23 4.49 -4.66 -7.76
CA ASN A 23 4.11 -5.64 -8.79
C ASN A 23 3.51 -4.96 -10.02
N ASN A 24 2.66 -3.95 -9.82
CA ASN A 24 2.11 -3.12 -10.90
C ASN A 24 3.21 -2.39 -11.68
N LYS A 25 4.21 -1.81 -10.99
CA LYS A 25 5.37 -1.18 -11.64
C LYS A 25 6.14 -2.18 -12.50
N SER A 26 6.46 -3.35 -11.94
CA SER A 26 7.19 -4.40 -12.66
C SER A 26 6.43 -4.95 -13.87
N SER A 27 5.10 -4.98 -13.80
CA SER A 27 4.24 -5.42 -14.91
C SER A 27 4.12 -4.35 -16.00
N SER A 28 3.96 -3.08 -15.61
CA SER A 28 3.92 -1.96 -16.55
C SER A 28 5.23 -1.78 -17.34
N ALA A 29 6.36 -2.11 -16.73
CA ALA A 29 7.67 -2.08 -17.41
C ALA A 29 7.85 -3.19 -18.46
N LYS A 30 7.00 -4.23 -18.44
CA LYS A 30 7.05 -5.38 -19.35
C LYS A 30 5.96 -5.35 -20.44
N SER A 31 4.96 -4.47 -20.31
CA SER A 31 3.90 -4.29 -21.30
C SER A 31 4.22 -3.14 -22.25
N ASP A 32 3.87 -3.28 -23.53
CA ASP A 32 4.07 -2.29 -24.61
C ASP A 32 3.18 -1.03 -24.49
N GLY A 33 2.86 -0.60 -23.27
CA GLY A 33 2.09 0.62 -22.99
C GLY A 33 0.58 0.54 -23.23
N SER A 34 0.03 -0.62 -23.60
CA SER A 34 -1.38 -0.77 -23.97
C SER A 34 -2.37 -0.98 -22.80
N VAL A 35 -1.88 -1.28 -21.59
CA VAL A 35 -2.71 -1.45 -20.38
C VAL A 35 -2.35 -0.34 -19.39
N ASP A 36 -3.30 0.54 -19.06
CA ASP A 36 -3.08 1.63 -18.11
C ASP A 36 -3.07 1.10 -16.67
N ILE A 37 -1.94 0.49 -16.30
CA ILE A 37 -1.74 -0.07 -14.96
C ILE A 37 -1.46 1.09 -13.98
N VAL A 38 -2.26 1.14 -12.92
CA VAL A 38 -2.07 2.08 -11.80
C VAL A 38 -0.85 1.67 -10.98
N ASN A 39 0.25 2.40 -11.14
CA ASN A 39 1.56 2.05 -10.59
C ASN A 39 2.20 3.17 -9.73
N SER A 40 1.48 4.27 -9.48
CA SER A 40 1.96 5.42 -8.69
C SER A 40 0.87 5.95 -7.75
N TYR A 41 1.27 6.70 -6.71
CA TYR A 41 0.32 7.30 -5.76
C TYR A 41 -0.60 8.33 -6.44
N ASP A 42 -0.08 9.04 -7.44
CA ASP A 42 -0.86 10.02 -8.22
C ASP A 42 -1.92 9.32 -9.06
N LYS A 43 -1.57 8.19 -9.71
CA LYS A 43 -2.53 7.38 -10.45
C LYS A 43 -3.59 6.76 -9.53
N ILE A 44 -3.23 6.32 -8.32
CA ILE A 44 -4.21 5.83 -7.34
C ILE A 44 -5.21 6.92 -6.96
N ALA A 45 -4.71 8.12 -6.63
CA ALA A 45 -5.60 9.23 -6.28
C ALA A 45 -6.54 9.59 -7.46
N ALA A 46 -6.01 9.66 -8.68
CA ALA A 46 -6.80 9.96 -9.88
C ALA A 46 -7.85 8.88 -10.21
N ASN A 47 -7.57 7.60 -9.97
CA ASN A 47 -8.48 6.48 -10.28
C ASN A 47 -9.48 6.17 -9.16
N SER A 48 -9.41 6.85 -8.02
CA SER A 48 -10.30 6.64 -6.86
C SER A 48 -11.60 7.44 -6.91
N ASN A 49 -12.05 7.88 -8.10
CA ASN A 49 -13.25 8.72 -8.28
C ASN A 49 -13.26 9.99 -7.41
N SER A 50 -12.09 10.60 -7.17
CA SER A 50 -11.89 11.78 -6.29
C SER A 50 -12.08 11.54 -4.78
N GLU A 51 -12.25 10.30 -4.34
CA GLU A 51 -12.44 9.97 -2.93
C GLU A 51 -11.12 9.99 -2.12
N LEU A 52 -9.98 9.83 -2.79
CA LEU A 52 -8.66 9.84 -2.16
C LEU A 52 -7.80 11.02 -2.61
N THR A 53 -7.23 11.72 -1.62
CA THR A 53 -6.15 12.68 -1.87
C THR A 53 -4.80 11.96 -1.92
N LYS A 54 -3.80 12.53 -2.60
CA LYS A 54 -2.40 12.05 -2.57
C LYS A 54 -1.86 11.92 -1.14
N ALA A 55 -2.25 12.84 -0.24
CA ALA A 55 -1.87 12.79 1.16
C ALA A 55 -2.46 11.57 1.88
N THR A 56 -3.73 11.25 1.61
CA THR A 56 -4.40 10.05 2.14
C THR A 56 -3.73 8.78 1.63
N VAL A 57 -3.43 8.71 0.34
CA VAL A 57 -2.70 7.59 -0.28
C VAL A 57 -1.33 7.45 0.38
N ASN A 58 -0.52 8.51 0.43
CA ASN A 58 0.79 8.47 1.08
C ASN A 58 0.69 8.03 2.56
N GLY A 59 -0.33 8.49 3.27
CA GLY A 59 -0.62 8.08 4.64
C GLY A 59 -0.77 6.56 4.78
N ALA A 60 -1.57 5.93 3.91
CA ALA A 60 -1.79 4.49 3.91
C ALA A 60 -0.51 3.68 3.62
N PHE A 61 0.34 4.19 2.73
CA PHE A 61 1.61 3.55 2.40
C PHE A 61 2.73 3.85 3.41
N SER A 62 2.53 4.82 4.32
CA SER A 62 3.57 5.25 5.27
C SER A 62 3.81 4.26 6.40
N GLY A 63 2.78 3.51 6.81
CA GLY A 63 2.81 2.69 8.02
C GLY A 63 2.91 3.49 9.33
N LYS A 64 2.70 4.82 9.30
CA LYS A 64 2.79 5.71 10.47
C LYS A 64 1.42 6.08 11.06
N LYS A 65 0.35 6.00 10.26
CA LYS A 65 -1.00 6.41 10.65
C LYS A 65 -2.00 5.33 10.27
N ARG A 66 -3.12 5.28 11.00
CA ARG A 66 -4.24 4.38 10.69
C ARG A 66 -4.90 4.82 9.39
N SER A 67 -5.18 3.86 8.51
CA SER A 67 -6.09 4.01 7.39
C SER A 67 -7.41 3.32 7.72
N THR A 68 -8.53 3.92 7.32
CA THR A 68 -9.84 3.26 7.43
C THR A 68 -9.92 2.10 6.45
N MET A 69 -10.80 1.14 6.70
CA MET A 69 -11.01 0.03 5.76
C MET A 69 -11.49 0.53 4.39
N ALA A 70 -12.39 1.52 4.36
CA ALA A 70 -12.83 2.16 3.13
C ALA A 70 -11.65 2.70 2.31
N THR A 71 -10.70 3.41 2.94
CA THR A 71 -9.48 3.86 2.26
C THR A 71 -8.65 2.71 1.71
N ILE A 72 -8.52 1.60 2.44
CA ILE A 72 -7.74 0.44 1.98
C ILE A 72 -8.41 -0.20 0.76
N VAL A 73 -9.73 -0.40 0.81
CA VAL A 73 -10.52 -0.97 -0.31
C VAL A 73 -10.37 -0.10 -1.56
N LEU A 74 -10.58 1.21 -1.44
CA LEU A 74 -10.45 2.13 -2.58
C LEU A 74 -9.06 2.10 -3.20
N ILE A 75 -8.00 2.04 -2.39
CA ILE A 75 -6.62 1.94 -2.91
C ILE A 75 -6.41 0.62 -3.65
N VAL A 76 -6.87 -0.50 -3.08
CA VAL A 76 -6.72 -1.85 -3.66
C VAL A 76 -7.43 -1.94 -5.00
N GLU A 77 -8.69 -1.50 -5.05
CA GLU A 77 -9.50 -1.50 -6.27
C GLU A 77 -8.95 -0.52 -7.32
N SER A 78 -8.49 0.66 -6.89
CA SER A 78 -7.82 1.62 -7.80
C SER A 78 -6.54 1.06 -8.42
N MET A 79 -5.88 0.09 -7.76
CA MET A 79 -4.70 -0.60 -8.32
C MET A 79 -5.09 -1.77 -9.24
N GLY A 80 -6.38 -2.04 -9.43
CA GLY A 80 -6.90 -3.16 -10.23
C GLY A 80 -6.85 -4.51 -9.52
N TYR A 81 -6.75 -4.53 -8.19
CA TYR A 81 -6.75 -5.76 -7.38
C TYR A 81 -8.06 -5.91 -6.62
N THR A 82 -8.31 -7.13 -6.15
CA THR A 82 -9.40 -7.45 -5.23
C THR A 82 -8.93 -7.47 -3.77
N MET A 83 -9.86 -7.42 -2.82
CA MET A 83 -9.55 -7.64 -1.41
C MET A 83 -9.09 -9.07 -1.10
N ILE A 84 -9.36 -10.04 -1.98
CA ILE A 84 -8.81 -11.40 -1.88
C ILE A 84 -7.29 -11.33 -2.11
N ASP A 85 -6.85 -10.67 -3.18
CA ASP A 85 -5.42 -10.48 -3.48
C ASP A 85 -4.70 -9.76 -2.33
N PHE A 86 -5.34 -8.73 -1.78
CA PHE A 86 -4.82 -8.03 -0.60
C PHE A 86 -4.65 -8.99 0.59
N GLY A 87 -5.69 -9.75 0.93
CA GLY A 87 -5.68 -10.70 2.05
C GLY A 87 -4.57 -11.74 1.92
N GLU A 88 -4.40 -12.31 0.73
CA GLU A 88 -3.33 -13.26 0.46
C GLU A 88 -1.93 -12.66 0.67
N GLN A 89 -1.69 -11.44 0.17
CA GLN A 89 -0.41 -10.78 0.38
C GLN A 89 -0.19 -10.37 1.84
N TYR A 90 -1.24 -9.92 2.52
CA TYR A 90 -1.21 -9.55 3.93
C TYR A 90 -0.86 -10.73 4.84
N CYS A 91 -1.41 -11.91 4.56
CA CYS A 91 -1.13 -13.13 5.30
C CYS A 91 0.31 -13.64 5.10
N LYS A 92 0.97 -13.26 3.99
CA LYS A 92 2.38 -13.61 3.70
C LYS A 92 3.39 -12.70 4.43
N ILE A 93 2.96 -11.63 5.09
CA ILE A 93 3.85 -10.72 5.80
C ILE A 93 4.29 -11.32 7.14
N THR A 94 5.58 -11.64 7.23
CA THR A 94 6.26 -12.18 8.43
C THR A 94 6.84 -11.08 9.32
N ASP A 95 7.29 -11.45 10.52
CA ASP A 95 7.93 -10.54 11.46
C ASP A 95 9.23 -9.93 10.92
N GLU A 96 9.97 -10.68 10.09
CA GLU A 96 11.17 -10.17 9.40
C GLU A 96 10.85 -8.98 8.50
N HIS A 97 9.76 -9.06 7.73
CA HIS A 97 9.29 -7.95 6.90
C HIS A 97 8.91 -6.73 7.76
N ILE A 98 8.28 -6.96 8.91
CA ILE A 98 7.91 -5.89 9.85
C ILE A 98 9.17 -5.22 10.41
N LEU A 99 10.17 -6.00 10.83
CA LEU A 99 11.44 -5.50 11.35
C LEU A 99 12.20 -4.70 10.29
N ASP A 100 12.29 -5.21 9.07
CA ASP A 100 12.92 -4.51 7.95
C ASP A 100 12.21 -3.19 7.63
N PHE A 101 10.88 -3.20 7.58
CA PHE A 101 10.10 -1.99 7.37
C PHE A 101 10.32 -0.94 8.47
N LYS A 102 10.35 -1.37 9.74
CA LYS A 102 10.64 -0.50 10.89
C LYS A 102 12.03 0.14 10.76
N LYS A 103 13.06 -0.63 10.38
CA LYS A 103 14.41 -0.11 10.13
C LYS A 103 14.39 0.96 9.02
N ASN A 104 13.79 0.64 7.87
CA ASN A 104 13.76 1.54 6.72
C ASN A 104 13.00 2.87 6.96
N ILE A 105 12.04 2.90 7.89
CA ILE A 105 11.37 4.14 8.32
C ILE A 105 12.24 4.98 9.27
N LEU A 106 13.03 4.33 10.12
CA LEU A 106 13.89 5.01 11.09
C LEU A 106 15.16 5.59 10.44
N TYR A 107 15.69 4.95 9.39
CA TYR A 107 16.92 5.40 8.71
C TYR A 107 16.71 6.46 7.62
N LYS A 108 15.49 6.68 7.13
CA LYS A 108 15.19 7.76 6.16
C LYS A 108 14.71 9.07 6.82
N GLY A 109 14.85 9.19 8.14
CA GLY A 109 14.45 10.37 8.91
C GLY A 109 15.59 11.00 9.72
N SER A 110 16.85 10.65 9.43
CA SER A 110 18.06 11.15 10.09
C SER A 110 18.86 12.05 9.17
#